data_AF-A0A6L6PSG6-F1
#
_entry.id   AF-A0A6L6PSG6-F1
#
_cell.length_a   1.000
_cell.length_b   1.000
_cell.length_c   1.000
_cell.angle_alpha   90.00
_cell.angle_beta   90.00
_cell.angle_gamma   90.00
#
_symmetry.space_group_name_H-M   'P 1'
#
loop_
_entity.id
_entity.type
_entity.pdbx_description
1 polymer ?
#
loop_
_entity_poly.entity_id
_entity_poly.type
_entity_poly.pdbx_seq_one_letter_code
_entity_poly.pdbx_strand_id
1 'polypeptide(L)'
;DDGARPSPRGARAPEANLIRVDAAKLDQLIDLIGELIIASAGAGLAAQQAAAPALLESATKVTRLVEQVRDSALTLRMVPVGATFNRFQRVVRDVSAELDKDIRLEISGADTELDKTVVEKIADPLTHLVRNAMDHGIEPAAARRAAGKPAHGTVRLNAYHDAGAIVIEVADDGGGLNQERILAKAAERGLIEAGAQLAERDIYNLIFEPGFSTADAVSNLSGRGVGMDVVKRNIAALRGSIELSSREGRGTTVSIRLPLTLAIIDGFLIGVGQAAYVVPLALVVECIELTAAQAAEANGNHYINLRGEVLPLVRLRELFGAAPATLRRENVVVIRYGGRRVGLVVDHLMGEFQTVIKPLGKIFSQLRGIGGFTILGNGQVALILNVPELVGQLIRQQAAPEAA
;
A
#
# COMPACT_ATOMS: atom_id res chain seq x y z
N ASP A 1 67.86 25.91 5.32
CA ASP A 1 67.70 24.54 4.85
C ASP A 1 67.00 23.79 5.98
N ASP A 2 65.67 23.83 5.97
CA ASP A 2 64.84 23.38 7.09
C ASP A 2 63.69 22.52 6.57
N GLY A 3 63.42 21.44 7.30
CA GLY A 3 62.95 20.15 6.77
C GLY A 3 61.52 20.12 6.23
N ALA A 4 61.38 19.63 5.00
CA ALA A 4 60.11 19.23 4.41
C ALA A 4 59.72 17.81 4.89
N ARG A 5 58.69 17.72 5.74
CA ARG A 5 58.03 16.46 6.11
C ARG A 5 57.31 15.87 4.90
N PRO A 6 57.35 14.54 4.68
CA PRO A 6 56.60 13.91 3.60
C PRO A 6 55.09 13.94 3.92
N SER A 7 54.31 14.45 2.98
CA SER A 7 52.84 14.44 3.01
C SER A 7 52.29 13.01 3.12
N PRO A 8 51.22 12.77 3.90
CA PRO A 8 50.62 11.45 3.98
C PRO A 8 50.01 11.09 2.62
N ARG A 9 50.45 9.97 2.06
CA ARG A 9 49.90 9.37 0.84
C ARG A 9 48.39 9.23 1.00
N GLY A 10 47.63 9.87 0.12
CA GLY A 10 46.19 9.74 0.04
C GLY A 10 45.80 8.28 -0.03
N ALA A 11 44.96 7.83 0.90
CA ALA A 11 44.26 6.56 0.78
C ALA A 11 43.48 6.61 -0.53
N ARG A 12 43.86 5.77 -1.49
CA ARG A 12 43.03 5.52 -2.69
C ARG A 12 41.66 5.07 -2.17
N ALA A 13 40.63 5.86 -2.46
CA ALA A 13 39.25 5.41 -2.32
C ALA A 13 39.12 4.06 -3.05
N PRO A 14 38.40 3.07 -2.48
CA PRO A 14 38.22 1.79 -3.14
C PRO A 14 37.65 2.05 -4.54
N GLU A 15 38.31 1.51 -5.57
CA GLU A 15 37.80 1.54 -6.93
C GLU A 15 36.42 0.88 -6.92
N ALA A 16 35.39 1.70 -7.06
CA ALA A 16 34.03 1.22 -7.11
C ALA A 16 33.88 0.45 -8.43
N ASN A 17 33.94 -0.88 -8.35
CA ASN A 17 33.59 -1.80 -9.44
C ASN A 17 32.08 -1.73 -9.71
N LEU A 18 31.61 -0.57 -10.16
CA LEU A 18 30.22 -0.30 -10.48
C LEU A 18 29.99 -0.63 -11.95
N ILE A 19 29.11 -1.59 -12.21
CA ILE A 19 28.66 -1.94 -13.55
C ILE A 19 27.33 -1.24 -13.79
N ARG A 20 27.26 -0.39 -14.81
CA ARG A 20 26.00 0.18 -15.26
C ARG A 20 25.24 -0.85 -16.08
N VAL A 21 24.04 -1.20 -15.62
CA VAL A 21 23.14 -2.15 -16.29
C VAL A 21 21.89 -1.40 -16.74
N ASP A 22 21.40 -1.72 -17.94
CA ASP A 22 20.12 -1.22 -18.44
C ASP A 22 18.99 -1.75 -17.55
N ALA A 23 18.07 -0.88 -17.13
CA ALA A 23 16.92 -1.24 -16.31
C ALA A 23 16.08 -2.37 -16.95
N ALA A 24 15.94 -2.36 -18.29
CA ALA A 24 15.15 -3.38 -18.99
C ALA A 24 15.75 -4.79 -18.84
N LYS A 25 17.07 -4.92 -18.71
CA LYS A 25 17.72 -6.22 -18.48
C LYS A 25 17.44 -6.75 -17.08
N LEU A 26 17.38 -5.85 -16.09
CA LEU A 26 17.05 -6.21 -14.72
C LEU A 26 15.57 -6.58 -14.60
N ASP A 27 14.69 -5.91 -15.33
CA ASP A 27 13.28 -6.28 -15.43
C ASP A 27 13.09 -7.68 -16.00
N GLN A 28 13.78 -8.01 -17.09
CA GLN A 28 13.77 -9.36 -17.66
C GLN A 28 14.30 -10.41 -16.68
N LEU A 29 15.35 -10.11 -15.91
CA LEU A 29 15.87 -11.01 -14.87
C LEU A 29 14.80 -11.30 -13.81
N ILE A 30 14.08 -10.28 -13.34
CA ILE A 30 13.02 -10.43 -12.34
C ILE A 30 11.84 -11.23 -12.91
N ASP A 31 11.49 -11.03 -14.18
CA ASP A 31 10.45 -11.81 -14.84
C ASP A 31 10.83 -13.30 -14.92
N LEU A 32 12.09 -13.61 -15.28
CA LEU A 32 12.60 -14.99 -15.31
C LEU A 32 12.62 -15.63 -13.94
N ILE A 33 12.99 -14.89 -12.89
CA ILE A 33 12.91 -15.36 -11.51
C ILE A 33 11.45 -15.65 -11.14
N GLY A 34 10.52 -14.82 -11.59
CA GLY A 34 9.10 -15.08 -11.42
C GLY A 34 8.63 -16.38 -12.06
N GLU A 35 9.05 -16.64 -13.30
CA GLU A 35 8.80 -17.92 -13.97
C GLU A 35 9.45 -19.10 -13.27
N LEU A 36 10.63 -18.89 -12.67
CA LEU A 36 11.32 -19.91 -11.89
C LEU A 36 10.61 -20.23 -10.57
N ILE A 37 10.04 -19.24 -9.90
CA ILE A 37 9.18 -19.43 -8.71
C ILE A 37 7.98 -20.30 -9.10
N ILE A 38 7.32 -19.99 -10.23
CA ILE A 38 6.18 -20.74 -10.73
C ILE A 38 6.58 -22.19 -11.05
N ALA A 39 7.68 -22.38 -11.78
CA ALA A 39 8.20 -23.71 -12.13
C ALA A 39 8.59 -24.53 -10.90
N SER A 40 9.21 -23.90 -9.89
CA SER A 40 9.58 -24.57 -8.64
C SER A 40 8.35 -24.98 -7.83
N ALA A 41 7.32 -24.15 -7.76
CA ALA A 41 6.05 -24.50 -7.12
C ALA A 41 5.37 -25.68 -7.82
N GLY A 42 5.36 -25.68 -9.15
CA GLY A 42 4.85 -26.80 -9.96
C GLY A 42 5.61 -28.10 -9.72
N ALA A 43 6.94 -28.03 -9.65
CA ALA A 43 7.78 -29.19 -9.32
C ALA A 43 7.50 -29.72 -7.90
N GLY A 44 7.28 -28.84 -6.93
CA GLY A 44 6.86 -29.21 -5.57
C GLY A 44 5.53 -29.95 -5.54
N LEU A 45 4.53 -29.46 -6.28
CA LEU A 45 3.23 -30.12 -6.38
C LEU A 45 3.34 -31.51 -7.05
N ALA A 46 4.09 -31.61 -8.15
CA ALA A 46 4.32 -32.88 -8.83
C ALA A 46 5.06 -33.89 -7.94
N ALA A 47 6.03 -33.43 -7.15
CA ALA A 47 6.75 -34.24 -6.17
C ALA A 47 5.82 -34.78 -5.08
N GLN A 48 4.91 -33.94 -4.58
CA GLN A 48 3.91 -34.32 -3.59
C GLN A 48 2.92 -35.37 -4.16
N GLN A 49 2.44 -35.18 -5.39
CA GLN A 49 1.55 -36.12 -6.07
C GLN A 49 2.22 -37.47 -6.35
N ALA A 50 3.51 -37.46 -6.67
CA ALA A 50 4.30 -38.68 -6.87
C ALA A 50 4.55 -39.46 -5.56
N ALA A 51 4.22 -38.89 -4.40
CA ALA A 51 4.42 -39.46 -3.07
C ALA A 51 5.86 -39.98 -2.84
N ALA A 52 6.86 -39.31 -3.44
CA ALA A 52 8.26 -39.72 -3.41
C ALA A 52 9.07 -38.77 -2.50
N PRO A 53 9.47 -39.19 -1.28
CA PRO A 53 10.12 -38.31 -0.31
C PRO A 53 11.41 -37.65 -0.81
N ALA A 54 12.24 -38.38 -1.55
CA ALA A 54 13.49 -37.84 -2.10
C ALA A 54 13.25 -36.76 -3.18
N LEU A 55 12.16 -36.88 -3.94
CA LEU A 55 11.77 -35.88 -4.93
C LEU A 55 11.22 -34.63 -4.24
N LEU A 56 10.44 -34.81 -3.17
CA LEU A 56 9.93 -33.70 -2.36
C LEU A 56 11.08 -32.91 -1.72
N GLU A 57 12.07 -33.59 -1.13
CA GLU A 57 13.26 -32.96 -0.56
C GLU A 57 14.04 -32.16 -1.60
N SER A 58 14.22 -32.74 -2.79
CA SER A 58 14.88 -32.08 -3.92
C SER A 58 14.12 -30.84 -4.39
N ALA A 59 12.79 -30.93 -4.49
CA ALA A 59 11.92 -29.81 -4.86
C ALA A 59 12.00 -28.67 -3.82
N THR A 60 11.94 -28.99 -2.52
CA THR A 60 12.10 -28.01 -1.44
C THR A 60 13.46 -27.32 -1.49
N LYS A 61 14.53 -28.05 -1.82
CA LYS A 61 15.87 -27.47 -1.99
C LYS A 61 15.90 -26.49 -3.17
N VAL A 62 15.27 -26.82 -4.29
CA VAL A 62 15.13 -25.91 -5.43
C VAL A 62 14.38 -24.65 -5.01
N THR A 63 13.23 -24.76 -4.34
CA THR A 63 12.45 -23.61 -3.88
C THR A 63 13.30 -22.65 -3.05
N ARG A 64 14.07 -23.16 -2.09
CA ARG A 64 14.97 -22.35 -1.26
C ARG A 64 16.06 -21.62 -2.05
N LEU A 65 16.65 -22.29 -3.05
CA LEU A 65 17.65 -21.65 -3.92
C LEU A 65 17.02 -20.56 -4.79
N VAL A 66 15.80 -20.78 -5.28
CA VAL A 66 15.05 -19.78 -6.04
C VAL A 66 14.73 -18.55 -5.17
N GLU A 67 14.37 -18.74 -3.90
CA GLU A 67 14.19 -17.65 -2.94
C GLU A 67 15.48 -16.85 -2.73
N GLN A 68 16.63 -17.51 -2.59
CA GLN A 68 17.93 -16.83 -2.44
C GLN A 68 18.31 -16.02 -3.69
N VAL A 69 18.07 -16.57 -4.88
CA VAL A 69 18.31 -15.87 -6.16
C VAL A 69 17.38 -14.67 -6.28
N ARG A 70 16.11 -14.83 -5.89
CA ARG A 70 15.13 -13.74 -5.84
C ARG A 70 15.61 -12.62 -4.94
N ASP A 71 15.95 -12.92 -3.70
CA ASP A 71 16.32 -11.90 -2.72
C ASP A 71 17.58 -11.15 -3.19
N SER A 72 18.55 -11.86 -3.76
CA SER A 72 19.74 -11.26 -4.38
C SER A 72 19.39 -10.37 -5.56
N ALA A 73 18.49 -10.79 -6.45
CA ALA A 73 18.08 -10.01 -7.61
C ALA A 73 17.32 -8.73 -7.23
N LEU A 74 16.53 -8.76 -6.15
CA LEU A 74 15.84 -7.58 -5.64
C LEU A 74 16.84 -6.51 -5.19
N THR A 75 17.92 -6.89 -4.50
CA THR A 75 18.96 -5.94 -4.08
C THR A 75 19.63 -5.22 -5.26
N LEU A 76 19.76 -5.87 -6.42
CA LEU A 76 20.34 -5.25 -7.62
C LEU A 76 19.50 -4.09 -8.19
N ARG A 77 18.19 -4.02 -7.88
CA ARG A 77 17.31 -2.94 -8.33
C ARG A 77 17.23 -1.78 -7.34
N MET A 78 17.70 -1.99 -6.13
CA MET A 78 17.56 -1.01 -5.07
C MET A 78 18.43 0.21 -5.35
N VAL A 79 17.88 1.38 -5.04
CA VAL A 79 18.57 2.65 -5.09
C VAL A 79 18.29 3.41 -3.78
N PRO A 80 19.27 4.14 -3.24
CA PRO A 80 19.09 4.90 -2.02
C PRO A 80 18.08 6.03 -2.24
N VAL A 81 17.13 6.20 -1.29
CA VAL A 81 16.08 7.23 -1.37
C VAL A 81 16.62 8.66 -1.21
N GLY A 82 17.83 8.81 -0.70
CA GLY A 82 18.44 10.10 -0.38
C GLY A 82 18.49 11.08 -1.54
N ALA A 83 18.65 10.61 -2.77
CA ALA A 83 18.60 11.48 -3.96
C ALA A 83 17.24 12.17 -4.12
N THR A 84 16.14 11.50 -3.77
CA THR A 84 14.79 12.06 -3.76
C THR A 84 14.61 13.00 -2.57
N PHE A 85 15.08 12.62 -1.37
CA PHE A 85 15.00 13.49 -0.18
C PHE A 85 15.76 14.81 -0.35
N ASN A 86 16.91 14.79 -1.01
CA ASN A 86 17.68 16.02 -1.29
C ASN A 86 16.94 17.00 -2.20
N ARG A 87 16.03 16.54 -3.07
CA ARG A 87 15.19 17.44 -3.88
C ARG A 87 14.22 18.23 -3.00
N PHE A 88 13.75 17.66 -1.90
CA PHE A 88 12.83 18.33 -0.97
C PHE A 88 13.48 19.49 -0.23
N GLN A 89 14.81 19.56 -0.12
CA GLN A 89 15.48 20.75 0.43
C GLN A 89 15.13 22.02 -0.38
N ARG A 90 15.04 21.91 -1.71
CA ARG A 90 14.65 23.03 -2.57
C ARG A 90 13.17 23.36 -2.40
N VAL A 91 12.31 22.34 -2.41
CA VAL A 91 10.87 22.50 -2.23
C VAL A 91 10.55 23.20 -0.89
N VAL A 92 11.17 22.76 0.20
CA VAL A 92 10.99 23.37 1.52
C VAL A 92 11.46 24.82 1.52
N ARG A 93 12.58 25.14 0.86
CA ARG A 93 13.06 26.52 0.78
C ARG A 93 12.09 27.43 0.01
N ASP A 94 11.57 26.95 -1.12
CA ASP A 94 10.66 27.73 -1.97
C ASP A 94 9.32 27.97 -1.28
N VAL A 95 8.74 26.94 -0.66
CA VAL A 95 7.46 27.03 0.08
C VAL A 95 7.61 27.83 1.37
N SER A 96 8.75 27.72 2.06
CA SER A 96 9.06 28.54 3.25
C SER A 96 9.05 30.04 2.93
N ALA A 97 9.60 30.42 1.77
CA ALA A 97 9.57 31.80 1.28
C ALA A 97 8.16 32.25 0.85
N GLU A 98 7.39 31.37 0.20
CA GLU A 98 6.01 31.64 -0.21
C GLU A 98 5.07 31.90 1.00
N LEU A 99 5.25 31.14 2.08
CA LEU A 99 4.40 31.22 3.27
C LEU A 99 4.87 32.22 4.34
N ASP A 100 6.06 32.82 4.16
CA ASP A 100 6.74 33.64 5.17
C ASP A 100 6.91 32.91 6.53
N LYS A 101 7.34 31.64 6.48
CA LYS A 101 7.61 30.81 7.66
C LYS A 101 9.05 30.30 7.63
N ASP A 102 9.82 30.46 8.72
CA ASP A 102 11.15 29.86 8.87
C ASP A 102 11.01 28.36 9.14
N ILE A 103 11.41 27.50 8.19
CA ILE A 103 11.23 26.05 8.24
C ILE A 103 12.55 25.34 7.92
N ARG A 104 12.95 24.39 8.77
CA ARG A 104 14.10 23.52 8.59
C ARG A 104 13.66 22.12 8.17
N LEU A 105 14.40 21.55 7.22
CA LEU A 105 14.24 20.15 6.81
C LEU A 105 15.36 19.31 7.42
N GLU A 106 14.99 18.32 8.22
CA GLU A 106 15.87 17.30 8.74
C GLU A 106 15.65 15.99 7.99
N ILE A 107 16.73 15.38 7.50
CA ILE A 107 16.68 14.13 6.74
C ILE A 107 17.48 13.07 7.49
N SER A 108 16.87 11.92 7.70
CA SER A 108 17.47 10.73 8.31
C SER A 108 17.17 9.49 7.46
N GLY A 109 18.04 8.48 7.52
CA GLY A 109 17.85 7.24 6.76
C GLY A 109 17.89 7.41 5.23
N ALA A 110 18.62 8.42 4.74
CA ALA A 110 18.75 8.72 3.31
C ALA A 110 19.47 7.60 2.51
N ASP A 111 20.19 6.74 3.21
CA ASP A 111 20.87 5.55 2.73
C ASP A 111 19.93 4.34 2.56
N THR A 112 18.69 4.41 3.06
CA THR A 112 17.69 3.34 2.91
C THR A 112 17.43 3.07 1.43
N GLU A 113 17.49 1.79 1.08
CA GLU A 113 17.46 1.28 -0.28
C GLU A 113 16.04 0.88 -0.69
N LEU A 114 15.53 1.44 -1.78
CA LEU A 114 14.19 1.21 -2.32
C LEU A 114 14.24 0.82 -3.80
N ASP A 115 13.24 0.07 -4.27
CA ASP A 115 13.08 -0.23 -5.69
C ASP A 115 12.99 1.09 -6.49
N LYS A 116 13.78 1.21 -7.56
CA LYS A 116 13.82 2.43 -8.40
C LYS A 116 12.43 2.92 -8.83
N THR A 117 11.53 2.00 -9.21
CA THR A 117 10.16 2.35 -9.64
C THR A 117 9.31 2.87 -8.48
N VAL A 118 9.55 2.38 -7.26
CA VAL A 118 8.94 2.91 -6.03
C VAL A 118 9.45 4.32 -5.78
N VAL A 119 10.76 4.56 -5.88
CA VAL A 119 11.37 5.89 -5.67
C VAL A 119 10.80 6.93 -6.64
N GLU A 120 10.59 6.57 -7.90
CA GLU A 120 9.99 7.46 -8.90
C GLU A 120 8.52 7.78 -8.59
N LYS A 121 7.73 6.78 -8.19
CA LYS A 121 6.28 6.94 -7.92
C LYS A 121 5.96 7.55 -6.56
N ILE A 122 6.83 7.40 -5.56
CA ILE A 122 6.61 7.90 -4.20
C ILE A 122 6.96 9.39 -4.06
N ALA A 123 7.73 9.95 -5.00
CA ALA A 123 8.16 11.35 -4.96
C ALA A 123 6.98 12.34 -4.91
N ASP A 124 5.94 12.10 -5.73
CA ASP A 124 4.75 12.96 -5.77
C ASP A 124 3.94 12.91 -4.46
N PRO A 125 3.56 11.73 -3.92
CA PRO A 125 2.97 11.61 -2.58
C PRO A 125 3.77 12.32 -1.48
N LEU A 126 5.09 12.13 -1.44
CA LEU A 126 5.93 12.77 -0.42
C LEU A 126 5.99 14.29 -0.57
N THR A 127 6.03 14.80 -1.81
CA THR A 127 5.95 16.25 -2.07
C THR A 127 4.69 16.84 -1.45
N HIS A 128 3.56 16.15 -1.61
CA HIS A 128 2.29 16.60 -1.06
C HIS A 128 2.26 16.56 0.47
N LEU A 129 2.78 15.50 1.09
CA LEU A 129 2.87 15.38 2.55
C LEU A 129 3.77 16.45 3.17
N VAL A 130 4.95 16.68 2.58
CA VAL A 130 5.88 17.74 3.02
C VAL A 130 5.22 19.11 2.91
N ARG A 131 4.54 19.40 1.79
CA ARG A 131 3.82 20.66 1.63
C ARG A 131 2.71 20.82 2.67
N ASN A 132 1.91 19.79 2.93
CA ASN A 132 0.85 19.87 3.94
C ASN A 132 1.40 20.12 5.35
N ALA A 133 2.53 19.51 5.70
CA ALA A 133 3.23 19.79 6.95
C ALA A 133 3.63 21.28 7.04
N MET A 134 4.07 21.90 5.94
CA MET A 134 4.46 23.31 5.91
C MET A 134 3.28 24.29 5.88
N ASP A 135 2.29 24.04 5.04
CA ASP A 135 1.13 24.89 4.82
C ASP A 135 0.24 24.91 6.06
N HIS A 136 -0.12 23.71 6.56
CA HIS A 136 -1.11 23.52 7.62
C HIS A 136 -0.54 23.07 8.95
N GLY A 137 0.57 22.30 8.95
CA GLY A 137 1.18 21.80 10.18
C GLY A 137 1.92 22.90 10.95
N ILE A 138 2.90 23.54 10.31
CA ILE A 138 3.77 24.55 10.95
C ILE A 138 3.03 25.88 11.13
N GLU A 139 2.96 26.34 12.38
CA GLU A 139 2.35 27.64 12.73
C GLU A 139 3.32 28.82 12.43
N PRO A 140 2.81 30.05 12.26
CA PRO A 140 3.67 31.24 12.15
C PRO A 140 4.55 31.46 13.39
N ALA A 141 5.71 32.10 13.21
CA ALA A 141 6.70 32.29 14.27
C ALA A 141 6.14 32.94 15.55
N ALA A 142 5.20 33.88 15.41
CA ALA A 142 4.54 34.53 16.55
C ALA A 142 3.72 33.53 17.39
N ALA A 143 2.92 32.68 16.74
CA ALA A 143 2.12 31.65 17.39
C ALA A 143 3.01 30.58 18.05
N ARG A 144 4.12 30.20 17.39
CA ARG A 144 5.09 29.25 17.95
C ARG A 144 5.74 29.76 19.23
N ARG A 145 6.17 31.04 19.24
CA ARG A 145 6.74 31.66 20.45
C ARG A 145 5.70 31.74 21.58
N ALA A 146 4.44 32.05 21.27
CA ALA A 146 3.37 32.07 22.26
C ALA A 146 3.12 30.67 22.88
N ALA A 147 3.31 29.61 22.09
CA ALA A 147 3.23 28.22 22.53
C ALA A 147 4.53 27.68 23.17
N GLY A 148 5.57 28.51 23.35
CA GLY A 148 6.86 28.09 23.92
C GLY A 148 7.72 27.23 23.00
N LYS A 149 7.43 27.21 21.70
CA LYS A 149 8.14 26.42 20.68
C LYS A 149 9.24 27.26 20.01
N PRO A 150 10.27 26.62 19.41
CA PRO A 150 11.27 27.32 18.60
C PRO A 150 10.61 28.15 17.49
N ALA A 151 11.20 29.32 17.19
CA ALA A 151 10.67 30.23 16.17
C ALA A 151 10.69 29.61 14.76
N HIS A 152 11.66 28.73 14.48
CA HIS A 152 11.67 27.92 13.27
C HIS A 152 10.82 26.67 13.46
N GLY A 153 10.09 26.29 12.42
CA GLY A 153 9.45 24.98 12.30
C GLY A 153 10.42 23.92 11.82
N THR A 154 10.16 22.66 12.14
CA THR A 154 10.97 21.52 11.72
C THR A 154 10.11 20.49 11.03
N VAL A 155 10.45 20.17 9.79
CA VAL A 155 9.92 19.02 9.06
C VAL A 155 11.01 17.95 9.00
N ARG A 156 10.68 16.73 9.40
CA ARG A 156 11.56 15.57 9.45
C ARG A 156 11.14 14.55 8.39
N LEU A 157 12.09 14.14 7.57
CA LEU A 157 11.97 13.00 6.65
C LEU A 157 12.86 11.87 7.15
N ASN A 158 12.27 10.69 7.34
CA ASN A 158 12.97 9.50 7.78
C ASN A 158 12.62 8.32 6.88
N ALA A 159 13.57 7.41 6.66
CA ALA A 159 13.30 6.12 6.03
C ALA A 159 14.09 5.02 6.75
N TYR A 160 13.49 3.85 6.92
CA TYR A 160 14.14 2.70 7.53
C TYR A 160 13.46 1.38 7.14
N HIS A 161 14.16 0.27 7.33
CA HIS A 161 13.59 -1.07 7.16
C HIS A 161 12.92 -1.54 8.45
N ASP A 162 11.69 -2.04 8.35
CA ASP A 162 10.94 -2.62 9.47
C ASP A 162 10.12 -3.85 9.03
N ALA A 163 10.38 -4.99 9.65
CA ALA A 163 9.68 -6.27 9.45
C ALA A 163 9.40 -6.62 7.96
N GLY A 164 10.42 -6.55 7.10
CA GLY A 164 10.29 -6.88 5.67
C GLY A 164 9.58 -5.82 4.82
N ALA A 165 9.35 -4.64 5.38
CA ALA A 165 8.83 -3.46 4.68
C ALA A 165 9.81 -2.29 4.81
N ILE A 166 9.61 -1.29 3.97
CA ILE A 166 10.28 0.00 4.07
C ILE A 166 9.28 0.98 4.65
N VAL A 167 9.65 1.64 5.74
CA VAL A 167 8.86 2.69 6.36
C VAL A 167 9.47 4.04 5.99
N ILE A 168 8.65 4.94 5.46
CA ILE A 168 9.00 6.33 5.19
C ILE A 168 8.12 7.21 6.05
N GLU A 169 8.71 8.11 6.82
CA GLU A 169 7.99 9.00 7.72
C GLU A 169 8.17 10.45 7.30
N VAL A 170 7.07 11.19 7.30
CA VAL A 170 7.03 12.64 7.20
C VAL A 170 6.47 13.17 8.50
N ALA A 171 7.31 13.81 9.31
CA ALA A 171 6.93 14.36 10.60
C ALA A 171 7.12 15.88 10.65
N ASP A 172 6.29 16.55 11.42
CA ASP A 172 6.41 17.97 11.72
C ASP A 172 6.35 18.23 13.23
N ASP A 173 6.86 19.37 13.66
CA ASP A 173 6.72 19.87 15.03
C ASP A 173 5.65 20.96 15.12
N GLY A 174 4.60 20.86 14.30
CA GLY A 174 3.53 21.83 14.14
C GLY A 174 2.47 21.80 15.23
N GLY A 175 1.31 22.40 14.93
CA GLY A 175 0.18 22.49 15.87
C GLY A 175 -0.53 21.16 16.13
N GLY A 176 -0.20 20.13 15.36
CA GLY A 176 -0.94 18.87 15.35
C GLY A 176 -2.33 19.01 14.73
N LEU A 177 -3.08 17.91 14.75
CA LEU A 177 -4.42 17.85 14.21
C LEU A 177 -5.46 18.03 15.31
N ASN A 178 -6.36 18.99 15.10
CA ASN A 178 -7.47 19.22 16.00
C ASN A 178 -8.59 18.19 15.74
N GLN A 179 -8.76 17.25 16.67
CA GLN A 179 -9.73 16.15 16.55
C GLN A 179 -11.17 16.65 16.50
N GLU A 180 -11.51 17.68 17.29
CA GLU A 180 -12.86 18.24 17.33
C GLU A 180 -13.27 18.82 15.97
N ARG A 181 -12.37 19.56 15.31
CA ARG A 181 -12.59 20.10 13.96
C ARG A 181 -12.77 18.99 12.91
N ILE A 182 -12.00 17.91 13.01
CA ILE A 182 -12.13 16.75 12.10
C ILE A 182 -13.49 16.08 12.29
N LEU A 183 -13.88 15.82 13.53
CA LEU A 183 -15.18 15.22 13.86
C LEU A 183 -16.35 16.11 13.43
N ALA A 184 -16.30 17.40 13.72
CA ALA A 184 -17.33 18.35 13.31
C ALA A 184 -17.53 18.36 11.79
N LYS A 185 -16.42 18.42 11.03
CA LYS A 185 -16.47 18.44 9.55
C LYS A 185 -16.86 17.08 8.95
N ALA A 186 -16.52 15.99 9.62
CA ALA A 186 -16.97 14.65 9.24
C ALA A 186 -18.48 14.47 9.46
N ALA A 187 -19.01 14.99 10.57
CA ALA A 187 -20.45 14.97 10.87
C ALA A 187 -21.25 15.84 9.89
N GLU A 188 -20.76 17.05 9.57
CA GLU A 188 -21.36 17.95 8.57
C GLU A 188 -21.49 17.27 7.20
N ARG A 189 -20.52 16.43 6.84
CA ARG A 189 -20.48 15.69 5.57
C ARG A 189 -21.21 14.36 5.60
N GLY A 190 -21.83 13.99 6.72
CA GLY A 190 -22.53 12.71 6.88
C GLY A 190 -21.61 11.49 6.85
N LEU A 191 -20.31 11.65 7.10
CA LEU A 191 -19.36 10.53 7.18
C LEU A 191 -19.49 9.78 8.52
N ILE A 192 -19.93 10.47 9.56
CA ILE A 192 -20.15 9.95 10.90
C ILE A 192 -21.44 10.52 11.48
N GLU A 193 -22.08 9.80 12.40
CA GLU A 193 -23.19 10.34 13.18
C GLU A 193 -22.70 11.41 14.17
N ALA A 194 -23.53 12.42 14.42
CA ALA A 194 -23.21 13.48 15.37
C ALA A 194 -23.03 12.89 16.78
N GLY A 195 -21.83 13.05 17.37
CA GLY A 195 -21.50 12.51 18.69
C GLY A 195 -20.93 11.08 18.67
N ALA A 196 -20.61 10.52 17.50
CA ALA A 196 -19.95 9.22 17.40
C ALA A 196 -18.60 9.21 18.16
N GLN A 197 -18.42 8.19 19.02
CA GLN A 197 -17.15 7.94 19.71
C GLN A 197 -16.28 7.04 18.85
N LEU A 198 -15.23 7.61 18.27
CA LEU A 198 -14.25 6.89 17.45
C LEU A 198 -12.92 6.81 18.16
N ALA A 199 -12.17 5.74 17.90
CA ALA A 199 -10.76 5.69 18.30
C ALA A 199 -9.97 6.75 17.51
N GLU A 200 -8.91 7.29 18.11
CA GLU A 200 -8.07 8.33 17.51
C GLU A 200 -7.60 7.99 16.09
N ARG A 201 -7.20 6.73 15.86
CA ARG A 201 -6.80 6.23 14.54
C ARG A 201 -7.92 6.36 13.51
N ASP A 202 -9.16 6.07 13.89
CA ASP A 202 -10.31 6.15 13.00
C ASP A 202 -10.69 7.60 12.70
N ILE A 203 -10.51 8.50 13.67
CA ILE A 203 -10.67 9.96 13.47
C ILE A 203 -9.70 10.45 12.41
N TYR A 204 -8.41 10.10 12.52
CA TYR A 204 -7.40 10.53 11.54
C TYR A 204 -7.56 9.85 10.18
N ASN A 205 -8.12 8.64 10.13
CA ASN A 205 -8.44 7.99 8.87
C ASN A 205 -9.45 8.76 8.03
N LEU A 206 -10.33 9.56 8.64
CA LEU A 206 -11.31 10.41 7.94
C LEU A 206 -10.64 11.46 7.03
N ILE A 207 -9.40 11.85 7.34
CA ILE A 207 -8.64 12.83 6.53
C ILE A 207 -8.37 12.31 5.12
N PHE A 208 -8.33 10.99 4.95
CA PHE A 208 -8.10 10.37 3.65
C PHE A 208 -9.39 10.12 2.86
N GLU A 209 -10.56 10.50 3.37
CA GLU A 209 -11.82 10.35 2.64
C GLU A 209 -11.90 11.33 1.45
N PRO A 210 -12.51 10.93 0.31
CA PRO A 210 -12.58 11.76 -0.88
C PRO A 210 -13.14 13.15 -0.61
N GLY A 211 -12.40 14.17 -1.05
CA GLY A 211 -12.77 15.57 -0.87
C GLY A 211 -12.73 16.08 0.57
N PHE A 212 -12.30 15.27 1.55
CA PHE A 212 -12.14 15.71 2.94
C PHE A 212 -11.00 16.74 3.02
N SER A 213 -11.36 17.96 3.43
CA SER A 213 -10.40 19.03 3.69
C SER A 213 -10.92 19.91 4.81
N THR A 214 -10.05 20.20 5.77
CA THR A 214 -10.36 21.10 6.89
C THR A 214 -10.27 22.58 6.52
N ALA A 215 -9.78 22.91 5.32
CA ALA A 215 -9.72 24.29 4.85
C ALA A 215 -11.12 24.83 4.51
N ASP A 216 -11.40 26.08 4.90
CA ASP A 216 -12.67 26.77 4.64
C ASP A 216 -12.66 27.50 3.28
N ALA A 217 -11.49 27.62 2.64
CA ALA A 217 -11.32 28.20 1.31
C ALA A 217 -10.48 27.27 0.42
N VAL A 218 -10.86 27.18 -0.86
CA VAL A 218 -10.05 26.50 -1.89
C VAL A 218 -8.82 27.37 -2.15
N SER A 219 -7.67 26.98 -1.61
CA SER A 219 -6.39 27.60 -1.96
C SER A 219 -6.14 27.43 -3.46
N ASN A 220 -5.77 28.52 -4.15
CA ASN A 220 -5.40 28.52 -5.57
C ASN A 220 -4.23 27.57 -5.89
N LEU A 221 -3.47 27.12 -4.88
CA LEU A 221 -2.35 26.19 -5.05
C LEU A 221 -2.76 24.70 -5.04
N SER A 222 -3.95 24.36 -4.52
CA SER A 222 -4.49 22.98 -4.59
C SER A 222 -5.17 22.66 -5.93
N GLY A 223 -5.12 23.57 -6.90
CA GLY A 223 -5.81 23.53 -8.20
C GLY A 223 -5.44 22.41 -9.17
N ARG A 224 -4.72 21.36 -8.73
CA ARG A 224 -4.53 20.12 -9.51
C ARG A 224 -5.39 18.95 -9.01
N GLY A 225 -6.27 19.16 -8.03
CA GLY A 225 -7.16 18.11 -7.54
C GLY A 225 -6.44 17.00 -6.77
N VAL A 226 -5.33 17.33 -6.08
CA VAL A 226 -4.57 16.38 -5.26
C VAL A 226 -4.94 16.60 -3.81
N GLY A 227 -5.93 15.84 -3.34
CA GLY A 227 -6.25 15.72 -1.92
C GLY A 227 -5.48 14.58 -1.25
N MET A 228 -5.68 14.44 0.06
CA MET A 228 -5.07 13.36 0.84
C MET A 228 -5.61 11.96 0.43
N ASP A 229 -6.79 11.93 -0.19
CA ASP A 229 -7.36 10.76 -0.87
C ASP A 229 -6.51 10.30 -2.07
N VAL A 230 -5.96 11.24 -2.86
CA VAL A 230 -5.05 10.93 -3.97
C VAL A 230 -3.73 10.38 -3.45
N VAL A 231 -3.19 10.92 -2.36
CA VAL A 231 -2.00 10.38 -1.70
C VAL A 231 -2.22 8.94 -1.25
N LYS A 232 -3.32 8.67 -0.53
CA LYS A 232 -3.67 7.31 -0.10
C LYS A 232 -3.82 6.36 -1.28
N ARG A 233 -4.49 6.79 -2.36
CA ARG A 233 -4.65 5.98 -3.57
C ARG A 233 -3.31 5.68 -4.25
N ASN A 234 -2.41 6.66 -4.35
CA ASN A 234 -1.09 6.47 -4.95
C ASN A 234 -0.24 5.49 -4.12
N ILE A 235 -0.28 5.61 -2.79
CA ILE A 235 0.40 4.68 -1.88
C ILE A 235 -0.21 3.27 -1.97
N ALA A 236 -1.55 3.16 -2.01
CA ALA A 236 -2.23 1.89 -2.20
C ALA A 236 -1.92 1.25 -3.58
N ALA A 237 -1.73 2.05 -4.63
CA ALA A 237 -1.28 1.57 -5.94
C ALA A 237 0.16 1.02 -5.92
N LEU A 238 0.99 1.49 -4.98
CA LEU A 238 2.28 0.90 -4.64
C LEU A 238 2.15 -0.28 -3.65
N ARG A 239 0.93 -0.70 -3.35
CA ARG A 239 0.60 -1.73 -2.34
C ARG A 239 1.14 -1.40 -0.96
N GLY A 240 1.36 -0.11 -0.70
CA GLY A 240 1.70 0.37 0.61
C GLY A 240 0.47 0.68 1.46
N SER A 241 0.71 0.89 2.74
CA SER A 241 -0.24 1.49 3.66
C SER A 241 0.26 2.86 4.10
N ILE A 242 -0.67 3.72 4.48
CA ILE A 242 -0.39 5.03 5.08
C ILE A 242 -1.10 5.09 6.42
N GLU A 243 -0.38 5.58 7.43
CA GLU A 243 -0.90 5.79 8.78
C GLU A 243 -0.55 7.20 9.23
N LEU A 244 -1.38 7.75 10.11
CA LEU A 244 -1.22 9.09 10.63
C LEU A 244 -1.32 9.04 12.15
N SER A 245 -0.36 9.67 12.82
CA SER A 245 -0.34 9.92 14.25
C SER A 245 -0.12 11.41 14.50
N SER A 246 -0.89 12.02 15.39
CA SER A 246 -0.76 13.45 15.68
C SER A 246 -1.01 13.70 17.16
N ARG A 247 -0.37 14.72 17.70
CA ARG A 247 -0.64 15.20 19.06
C ARG A 247 -0.77 16.72 19.01
N GLU A 248 -1.88 17.23 19.52
CA GLU A 248 -2.14 18.66 19.54
C GLU A 248 -1.01 19.42 20.27
N GLY A 249 -0.53 20.49 19.65
CA GLY A 249 0.62 21.29 20.08
C GLY A 249 2.00 20.66 19.83
N ARG A 250 2.09 19.37 19.51
CA ARG A 250 3.38 18.66 19.31
C ARG A 250 3.70 18.32 17.86
N GLY A 251 2.70 18.31 16.98
CA GLY A 251 2.87 18.08 15.55
C GLY A 251 2.26 16.77 15.07
N THR A 252 2.52 16.45 13.81
CA THR A 252 1.96 15.28 13.12
C THR A 252 3.07 14.40 12.55
N THR A 253 2.81 13.10 12.44
CA THR A 253 3.68 12.13 11.77
C THR A 253 2.83 11.27 10.86
N VAL A 254 3.20 11.25 9.58
CA VAL A 254 2.61 10.40 8.56
C VAL A 254 3.61 9.31 8.21
N SER A 255 3.23 8.06 8.42
CA SER A 255 4.08 6.89 8.19
C SER A 255 3.54 6.11 6.99
N ILE A 256 4.38 5.95 5.96
CA ILE A 256 4.09 5.17 4.76
C ILE A 256 4.86 3.86 4.87
N ARG A 257 4.17 2.73 4.78
CA ARG A 257 4.78 1.41 4.77
C ARG A 257 4.68 0.82 3.37
N LEU A 258 5.80 0.48 2.75
CA LEU A 258 5.89 -0.05 1.39
C LEU A 258 6.51 -1.45 1.42
N PRO A 259 6.00 -2.41 0.63
CA PRO A 259 6.63 -3.71 0.49
C PRO A 259 7.99 -3.59 -0.21
N LEU A 260 8.94 -4.46 0.13
CA LEU A 260 10.27 -4.51 -0.51
C LEU A 260 10.20 -4.82 -2.02
N THR A 261 9.11 -5.42 -2.48
CA THR A 261 8.93 -5.83 -3.89
C THR A 261 7.52 -5.48 -4.36
N LEU A 262 7.41 -4.91 -5.56
CA LEU A 262 6.12 -4.67 -6.22
C LEU A 262 5.66 -5.84 -7.11
N ALA A 263 6.55 -6.77 -7.43
CA ALA A 263 6.22 -7.87 -8.34
C ALA A 263 5.61 -9.06 -7.61
N ILE A 264 6.00 -9.34 -6.36
CA ILE A 264 5.55 -10.51 -5.62
C ILE A 264 4.54 -10.12 -4.55
N ILE A 265 3.49 -10.92 -4.38
CA ILE A 265 2.56 -10.81 -3.26
C ILE A 265 2.33 -12.15 -2.58
N ASP A 266 2.03 -12.06 -1.29
CA ASP A 266 1.34 -13.12 -0.57
C ASP A 266 -0.14 -13.00 -0.88
N GLY A 267 -0.66 -14.02 -1.53
CA GLY A 267 -2.04 -14.12 -1.96
C GLY A 267 -2.78 -15.20 -1.19
N PHE A 268 -4.09 -15.04 -1.09
CA PHE A 268 -5.03 -16.08 -0.69
C PHE A 268 -5.75 -16.55 -1.95
N LEU A 269 -5.48 -17.79 -2.35
CA LEU A 269 -6.00 -18.40 -3.56
C LEU A 269 -7.41 -18.94 -3.32
N ILE A 270 -8.35 -18.54 -4.18
CA ILE A 270 -9.76 -18.88 -4.10
C ILE A 270 -10.27 -19.35 -5.47
N GLY A 271 -11.26 -20.23 -5.46
CA GLY A 271 -11.86 -20.80 -6.66
C GLY A 271 -13.31 -20.36 -6.86
N VAL A 272 -13.65 -20.03 -8.10
CA VAL A 272 -15.03 -19.79 -8.57
C VAL A 272 -15.23 -20.49 -9.91
N GLY A 273 -16.06 -21.52 -9.92
CA GLY A 273 -16.19 -22.46 -11.04
C GLY A 273 -14.86 -23.13 -11.35
N GLN A 274 -14.41 -22.96 -12.59
CA GLN A 274 -13.10 -23.45 -13.04
C GLN A 274 -12.01 -22.37 -12.98
N ALA A 275 -12.36 -21.15 -12.56
CA ALA A 275 -11.44 -20.02 -12.52
C ALA A 275 -10.82 -19.86 -11.11
N ALA A 276 -9.55 -19.51 -11.10
CA ALA A 276 -8.80 -19.21 -9.88
C ALA A 276 -8.59 -17.70 -9.74
N TYR A 277 -8.75 -17.20 -8.51
CA TYR A 277 -8.54 -15.80 -8.17
C TYR A 277 -7.63 -15.69 -6.96
N VAL A 278 -6.88 -14.59 -6.88
CA VAL A 278 -5.97 -14.29 -5.78
C VAL A 278 -6.41 -13.00 -5.10
N VAL A 279 -6.63 -13.07 -3.79
CA VAL A 279 -6.86 -11.91 -2.92
C VAL A 279 -5.56 -11.60 -2.19
N PRO A 280 -5.06 -10.36 -2.13
CA PRO A 280 -3.91 -10.03 -1.29
C PRO A 280 -4.15 -10.47 0.17
N LEU A 281 -3.26 -11.30 0.72
CA LEU A 281 -3.45 -11.92 2.03
C LEU A 281 -3.60 -10.88 3.15
N ALA A 282 -2.89 -9.76 3.04
CA ALA A 282 -2.97 -8.63 3.97
C ALA A 282 -4.37 -8.00 4.11
N LEU A 283 -5.27 -8.25 3.14
CA LEU A 283 -6.65 -7.76 3.17
C LEU A 283 -7.63 -8.79 3.73
N VAL A 284 -7.22 -10.06 3.90
CA VAL A 284 -8.06 -11.14 4.39
C VAL A 284 -8.09 -11.11 5.93
N VAL A 285 -9.28 -11.12 6.50
CA VAL A 285 -9.51 -11.13 7.95
C VAL A 285 -9.78 -12.53 8.46
N GLU A 286 -10.77 -13.21 7.88
CA GLU A 286 -11.15 -14.56 8.23
C GLU A 286 -11.89 -15.24 7.06
N CYS A 287 -11.96 -16.56 7.09
CA CYS A 287 -12.76 -17.36 6.16
C CYS A 287 -13.84 -18.10 6.95
N ILE A 288 -15.08 -18.07 6.45
CA ILE A 288 -16.22 -18.76 7.07
C ILE A 288 -16.98 -19.59 6.02
N GLU A 289 -17.63 -20.66 6.46
CA GLU A 289 -18.57 -21.40 5.63
C GLU A 289 -19.93 -20.67 5.61
N LEU A 290 -20.50 -20.47 4.42
CA LEU A 290 -21.84 -19.92 4.29
C LEU A 290 -22.86 -21.04 4.49
N THR A 291 -23.54 -21.03 5.64
CA THR A 291 -24.57 -22.03 5.93
C THR A 291 -25.80 -21.86 5.04
N ALA A 292 -26.59 -22.91 4.85
CA ALA A 292 -27.82 -22.83 4.04
C ALA A 292 -28.83 -21.79 4.58
N ALA A 293 -28.87 -21.59 5.91
CA ALA A 293 -29.71 -20.57 6.55
C ALA A 293 -29.22 -19.15 6.19
N GLN A 294 -27.92 -18.89 6.28
CA GLN A 294 -27.32 -17.60 5.89
C GLN A 294 -27.41 -17.38 4.38
N ALA A 295 -27.29 -18.43 3.56
CA ALA A 295 -27.45 -18.34 2.11
C ALA A 295 -28.90 -17.97 1.73
N ALA A 296 -29.89 -18.50 2.46
CA ALA A 296 -31.29 -18.13 2.27
C ALA A 296 -31.59 -16.69 2.70
N GLU A 297 -30.97 -16.22 3.80
CA GLU A 297 -31.07 -14.84 4.29
C GLU A 297 -30.34 -13.84 3.35
N ALA A 298 -29.23 -14.27 2.75
CA ALA A 298 -28.46 -13.49 1.78
C ALA A 298 -29.13 -13.43 0.39
N ASN A 299 -29.93 -14.43 0.02
CA ASN A 299 -30.66 -14.47 -1.25
C ASN A 299 -31.74 -13.38 -1.26
N GLY A 300 -31.46 -12.29 -1.97
CA GLY A 300 -32.32 -11.11 -2.09
C GLY A 300 -31.78 -9.88 -1.37
N ASN A 301 -30.90 -10.05 -0.38
CA ASN A 301 -30.44 -8.97 0.49
C ASN A 301 -28.95 -8.63 0.35
N HIS A 302 -28.13 -9.49 -0.29
CA HIS A 302 -26.69 -9.26 -0.49
C HIS A 302 -25.90 -8.94 0.81
N TYR A 303 -26.37 -9.39 1.98
CA TYR A 303 -25.68 -9.29 3.25
C TYR A 303 -25.98 -10.49 4.15
N ILE A 304 -25.15 -10.71 5.18
CA ILE A 304 -25.39 -11.66 6.28
C ILE A 304 -25.11 -11.02 7.63
N ASN A 305 -25.67 -11.57 8.69
CA ASN A 305 -25.26 -11.25 10.05
C ASN A 305 -24.02 -12.09 10.43
N LEU A 306 -22.87 -11.43 10.60
CA LEU A 306 -21.64 -12.04 11.10
C LEU A 306 -21.38 -11.56 12.53
N ARG A 307 -21.74 -12.40 13.51
CA ARG A 307 -21.53 -12.16 14.96
C ARG A 307 -22.13 -10.84 15.46
N GLY A 308 -23.32 -10.47 14.98
CA GLY A 308 -24.05 -9.26 15.37
C GLY A 308 -23.79 -8.06 14.46
N GLU A 309 -22.84 -8.15 13.54
CA GLU A 309 -22.56 -7.09 12.57
C GLU A 309 -23.05 -7.46 11.16
N VAL A 310 -23.62 -6.49 10.44
CA VAL A 310 -24.03 -6.67 9.05
C VAL A 310 -22.78 -6.75 8.17
N LEU A 311 -22.62 -7.87 7.47
CA LEU A 311 -21.56 -8.10 6.50
C LEU A 311 -22.15 -8.09 5.09
N PRO A 312 -21.89 -7.07 4.26
CA PRO A 312 -22.27 -7.09 2.86
C PRO A 312 -21.49 -8.16 2.10
N LEU A 313 -22.16 -8.84 1.18
CA LEU A 313 -21.63 -9.95 0.40
C LEU A 313 -21.51 -9.61 -1.08
N VAL A 314 -20.42 -10.06 -1.69
CA VAL A 314 -20.22 -10.07 -3.14
C VAL A 314 -20.09 -11.50 -3.60
N ARG A 315 -21.03 -11.95 -4.43
CA ARG A 315 -20.93 -13.25 -5.09
C ARG A 315 -20.01 -13.12 -6.28
N LEU A 316 -18.78 -13.63 -6.18
CA LEU A 316 -17.80 -13.52 -7.26
C LEU A 316 -18.26 -14.21 -8.55
N ARG A 317 -19.08 -15.26 -8.42
CA ARG A 317 -19.69 -15.94 -9.56
C ARG A 317 -20.54 -14.99 -10.40
N GLU A 318 -21.40 -14.20 -9.76
CA GLU A 318 -22.28 -13.23 -10.42
C GLU A 318 -21.46 -12.07 -10.99
N LEU A 319 -20.52 -11.55 -10.19
CA LEU A 319 -19.67 -10.43 -10.59
C LEU A 319 -18.88 -10.71 -11.87
N PHE A 320 -18.33 -11.92 -12.00
CA PHE A 320 -17.55 -12.32 -13.18
C PHE A 320 -18.36 -13.10 -14.23
N GLY A 321 -19.68 -13.18 -14.08
CA GLY A 321 -20.57 -13.83 -15.06
C GLY A 321 -20.30 -15.33 -15.24
N ALA A 322 -19.79 -16.01 -14.21
CA ALA A 322 -19.54 -17.44 -14.24
C ALA A 322 -20.87 -18.23 -14.21
N ALA A 323 -20.89 -19.39 -14.86
CA ALA A 323 -22.10 -20.20 -14.99
C ALA A 323 -22.74 -20.50 -13.62
N PRO A 324 -24.08 -20.41 -13.48
CA PRO A 324 -24.77 -20.74 -12.25
C PRO A 324 -24.45 -22.18 -11.83
N ALA A 325 -24.15 -22.39 -10.54
CA ALA A 325 -23.98 -23.72 -9.97
C ALA A 325 -24.67 -23.77 -8.62
N THR A 326 -25.51 -24.79 -8.42
CA THR A 326 -26.00 -25.15 -7.08
C THR A 326 -24.89 -25.88 -6.35
N LEU A 327 -24.11 -25.12 -5.58
CA LEU A 327 -23.07 -25.67 -4.73
C LEU A 327 -23.66 -26.20 -3.44
N ARG A 328 -23.10 -27.32 -2.96
CA ARG A 328 -23.50 -27.93 -1.68
C ARG A 328 -22.96 -27.14 -0.49
N ARG A 329 -21.88 -26.37 -0.70
CA ARG A 329 -21.21 -25.50 0.27
C ARG A 329 -20.63 -24.30 -0.46
N GLU A 330 -20.84 -23.11 0.09
CA GLU A 330 -20.18 -21.87 -0.34
C GLU A 330 -19.33 -21.37 0.82
N ASN A 331 -18.26 -20.65 0.51
CA ASN A 331 -17.38 -20.06 1.51
C ASN A 331 -17.42 -18.54 1.37
N VAL A 332 -17.21 -17.83 2.47
CA VAL A 332 -17.05 -16.37 2.47
C VAL A 332 -15.65 -16.04 2.95
N VAL A 333 -14.91 -15.33 2.10
CA VAL A 333 -13.64 -14.70 2.48
C VAL A 333 -13.95 -13.29 2.94
N VAL A 334 -13.82 -13.04 4.25
CA VAL A 334 -14.03 -11.73 4.84
C VAL A 334 -12.77 -10.90 4.59
N ILE A 335 -12.92 -9.81 3.85
CA ILE A 335 -11.86 -8.86 3.56
C ILE A 335 -12.11 -7.53 4.27
N ARG A 336 -11.05 -6.82 4.60
CA ARG A 336 -11.11 -5.47 5.19
C ARG A 336 -10.33 -4.49 4.35
N TYR A 337 -11.01 -3.43 3.93
CA TYR A 337 -10.39 -2.31 3.23
C TYR A 337 -11.07 -1.00 3.63
N GLY A 338 -10.28 0.03 3.94
CA GLY A 338 -10.80 1.34 4.34
C GLY A 338 -11.73 1.30 5.57
N GLY A 339 -11.40 0.47 6.57
CA GLY A 339 -12.21 0.30 7.78
C GLY A 339 -13.50 -0.52 7.59
N ARG A 340 -13.88 -0.85 6.35
CA ARG A 340 -15.09 -1.62 6.05
C ARG A 340 -14.78 -3.10 5.84
N ARG A 341 -15.68 -3.96 6.33
CA ARG A 341 -15.67 -5.41 6.09
C ARG A 341 -16.60 -5.75 4.92
N VAL A 342 -16.15 -6.61 4.02
CA VAL A 342 -16.94 -7.17 2.91
C VAL A 342 -16.67 -8.66 2.82
N GLY A 343 -17.70 -9.46 2.58
CA GLY A 343 -17.55 -10.89 2.33
C GLY A 343 -17.52 -11.20 0.84
N LEU A 344 -16.49 -11.90 0.37
CA LEU A 344 -16.44 -12.46 -0.97
C LEU A 344 -16.96 -13.89 -0.94
N VAL A 345 -18.10 -14.16 -1.56
CA VAL A 345 -18.65 -15.50 -1.67
C VAL A 345 -17.95 -16.24 -2.81
N VAL A 346 -17.36 -17.38 -2.47
CA VAL A 346 -16.51 -18.21 -3.34
C VAL A 346 -16.87 -19.67 -3.19
N ASP A 347 -16.46 -20.50 -4.16
CA ASP A 347 -16.75 -21.92 -4.14
C ASP A 347 -15.75 -22.66 -3.25
N HIS A 348 -14.47 -22.34 -3.42
CA HIS A 348 -13.35 -23.10 -2.86
C HIS A 348 -12.30 -22.18 -2.26
N LEU A 349 -11.77 -22.59 -1.11
CA LEU A 349 -10.60 -21.97 -0.47
C LEU A 349 -9.40 -22.87 -0.78
N MET A 350 -8.40 -22.31 -1.47
CA MET A 350 -7.21 -23.07 -1.88
C MET A 350 -5.97 -22.75 -1.01
N GLY A 351 -6.09 -21.73 -0.14
CA GLY A 351 -5.09 -21.40 0.88
C GLY A 351 -4.11 -20.30 0.48
N GLU A 352 -3.06 -20.15 1.27
CA GLU A 352 -2.01 -19.16 1.04
C GLU A 352 -1.13 -19.55 -0.17
N PHE A 353 -0.80 -18.57 -0.98
CA PHE A 353 -0.02 -18.74 -2.19
C PHE A 353 0.81 -17.49 -2.49
N GLN A 354 2.13 -17.64 -2.52
CA GLN A 354 3.03 -16.58 -2.92
C GLN A 354 3.17 -16.55 -4.43
N THR A 355 3.06 -15.36 -5.04
CA THR A 355 2.98 -15.29 -6.50
C THR A 355 3.48 -13.98 -7.11
N VAL A 356 3.94 -14.05 -8.36
CA VAL A 356 4.33 -12.87 -9.14
C VAL A 356 3.15 -12.29 -9.87
N ILE A 357 2.87 -11.03 -9.62
CA ILE A 357 1.88 -10.24 -10.34
C ILE A 357 2.47 -9.84 -11.68
N LYS A 358 1.86 -10.36 -12.74
CA LYS A 358 2.04 -9.86 -14.09
C LYS A 358 0.96 -8.80 -14.37
N PRO A 359 1.34 -7.58 -14.82
CA PRO A 359 0.37 -6.54 -15.13
C PRO A 359 -0.50 -6.97 -16.31
N LEU A 360 -1.76 -6.58 -16.29
CA LEU A 360 -2.64 -6.73 -17.44
C LEU A 360 -2.16 -5.82 -18.57
N GLY A 361 -2.13 -6.34 -19.81
CA GLY A 361 -1.80 -5.54 -20.99
C GLY A 361 -2.77 -4.36 -21.19
N LYS A 362 -2.34 -3.31 -21.90
CA LYS A 362 -3.12 -2.05 -22.06
C LYS A 362 -4.57 -2.25 -22.54
N ILE A 363 -4.84 -3.29 -23.33
CA ILE A 363 -6.17 -3.66 -23.83
C ILE A 363 -7.14 -3.96 -22.68
N PHE A 364 -6.62 -4.48 -21.57
CA PHE A 364 -7.38 -4.88 -20.39
C PHE A 364 -7.42 -3.78 -19.31
N SER A 365 -6.94 -2.57 -19.60
CA SER A 365 -6.93 -1.45 -18.63
C SER A 365 -8.32 -1.01 -18.17
N GLN A 366 -9.37 -1.40 -18.88
CA GLN A 366 -10.77 -1.13 -18.51
C GLN A 366 -11.42 -2.27 -17.72
N LEU A 367 -10.74 -3.41 -17.52
CA LEU A 367 -11.27 -4.50 -16.70
C LEU A 367 -11.37 -4.03 -15.25
N ARG A 368 -12.60 -4.05 -14.73
CA ARG A 368 -12.90 -3.66 -13.37
C ARG A 368 -12.74 -4.83 -12.42
N GLY A 369 -12.23 -4.57 -11.22
CA GLY A 369 -12.13 -5.58 -10.16
C GLY A 369 -10.94 -6.55 -10.32
N ILE A 370 -10.08 -6.37 -11.33
CA ILE A 370 -8.87 -7.16 -11.54
C ILE A 370 -7.65 -6.22 -11.57
N GLY A 371 -6.67 -6.48 -10.71
CA GLY A 371 -5.44 -5.69 -10.60
C GLY A 371 -4.24 -6.27 -11.36
N GLY A 372 -4.34 -7.52 -11.81
CA GLY A 372 -3.25 -8.26 -12.45
C GLY A 372 -3.61 -9.72 -12.65
N PHE A 373 -2.64 -10.51 -13.12
CA PHE A 373 -2.76 -11.96 -13.15
C PHE A 373 -1.47 -12.63 -12.71
N THR A 374 -1.54 -13.91 -12.43
CA THR A 374 -0.40 -14.77 -12.21
C THR A 374 -0.61 -16.12 -12.90
N ILE A 375 0.46 -16.90 -12.99
CA ILE A 375 0.45 -18.27 -13.48
C ILE A 375 0.71 -19.17 -12.28
N LEU A 376 -0.18 -20.12 -12.03
CA LEU A 376 -0.06 -21.10 -10.96
C LEU A 376 0.97 -22.18 -11.34
N GLY A 377 1.47 -22.93 -10.35
CA GLY A 377 2.47 -24.00 -10.59
C GLY A 377 1.98 -25.11 -11.54
N ASN A 378 0.67 -25.25 -11.72
CA ASN A 378 0.06 -26.18 -12.69
C ASN A 378 -0.13 -25.55 -14.10
N GLY A 379 0.35 -24.33 -14.33
CA GLY A 379 0.22 -23.60 -15.59
C GLY A 379 -1.11 -22.86 -15.79
N GLN A 380 -2.08 -23.01 -14.88
CA GLN A 380 -3.33 -22.26 -14.97
C GLN A 380 -3.12 -20.78 -14.63
N VAL A 381 -3.92 -19.91 -15.26
CA VAL A 381 -3.91 -18.47 -14.94
C VAL A 381 -4.84 -18.20 -13.77
N ALA A 382 -4.35 -17.45 -12.78
CA ALA A 382 -5.17 -16.91 -11.70
C ALA A 382 -5.22 -15.37 -11.77
N LEU A 383 -6.42 -14.80 -11.58
CA LEU A 383 -6.64 -13.37 -11.65
C LEU A 383 -6.53 -12.73 -10.27
N ILE A 384 -5.76 -11.65 -10.13
CA ILE A 384 -5.59 -10.97 -8.85
C ILE A 384 -6.68 -9.92 -8.70
N LEU A 385 -7.45 -10.01 -7.62
CA LEU A 385 -8.58 -9.11 -7.38
C LEU A 385 -8.12 -7.71 -6.94
N ASN A 386 -8.70 -6.69 -7.56
CA ASN A 386 -8.56 -5.30 -7.14
C ASN A 386 -9.60 -4.98 -6.04
N VAL A 387 -9.28 -5.41 -4.82
CA VAL A 387 -10.17 -5.23 -3.64
C VAL A 387 -10.59 -3.77 -3.42
N PRO A 388 -9.70 -2.76 -3.47
CA PRO A 388 -10.10 -1.35 -3.35
C PRO A 388 -11.22 -0.94 -4.30
N GLU A 389 -11.13 -1.36 -5.56
CA GLU A 389 -12.13 -1.04 -6.58
C GLU A 389 -13.45 -1.79 -6.33
N LEU A 390 -13.37 -3.07 -5.97
CA LEU A 390 -14.54 -3.89 -5.64
C LEU A 390 -15.34 -3.28 -4.49
N VAL A 391 -14.66 -2.93 -3.39
CA VAL A 391 -15.31 -2.30 -2.22
C VAL A 391 -15.91 -0.95 -2.61
N GLY A 392 -15.19 -0.13 -3.37
CA GLY A 392 -15.68 1.18 -3.83
C GLY A 392 -16.88 1.13 -4.78
N GLN A 393 -17.11 0.02 -5.49
CA GLN A 393 -18.30 -0.17 -6.32
C GLN A 393 -19.53 -0.53 -5.51
N LEU A 394 -19.39 -1.43 -4.53
CA LEU A 394 -20.50 -1.82 -3.65
C LEU A 394 -21.07 -0.62 -2.90
N ILE A 395 -20.20 0.26 -2.42
CA ILE A 395 -20.59 1.49 -1.75
C ILE A 395 -21.47 2.36 -2.67
N ARG A 396 -21.10 2.47 -3.95
CA ARG A 396 -21.87 3.26 -4.93
C ARG A 396 -23.20 2.62 -5.28
N GLN A 397 -23.27 1.29 -5.34
CA GLN A 397 -24.52 0.57 -5.60
C GLN A 397 -25.48 0.64 -4.42
N GLN A 398 -24.98 0.58 -3.18
CA GLN A 398 -25.81 0.74 -1.98
C GLN A 398 -26.27 2.19 -1.74
N ALA A 399 -25.53 3.18 -2.24
CA ALA A 399 -25.88 4.60 -2.12
C ALA A 399 -26.82 5.11 -3.22
N ALA A 400 -27.05 4.34 -4.29
CA ALA A 400 -28.05 4.64 -5.30
C ALA A 400 -29.37 3.97 -4.86
N PRO A 401 -30.36 4.71 -4.30
CA PRO A 401 -31.68 4.12 -4.17
C PRO A 401 -32.18 3.79 -5.57
N GLU A 402 -32.81 2.63 -5.74
CA GLU A 402 -33.50 2.24 -6.95
C GLU A 402 -34.39 3.42 -7.40
N ALA A 403 -33.97 4.12 -8.45
CA ALA A 403 -34.84 5.01 -9.16
C ALA A 403 -35.86 4.11 -9.87
N ALA A 404 -37.05 4.04 -9.28
CA ALA A 404 -38.22 3.34 -9.79
C ALA A 404 -38.60 3.76 -11.21
#